data_AF-A0A7S2ZV16-F1
#
_entry.id   AF-A0A7S2ZV16-F1
#
_cell.length_a   1.000
_cell.length_b   1.000
_cell.length_c   1.000
_cell.angle_alpha   90.00
_cell.angle_beta   90.00
_cell.angle_gamma   90.00
#
_symmetry.space_group_name_H-M   'P 1'
#
loop_
_entity.id
_entity.type
_entity.pdbx_description
1 polymer ?
#
loop_
_entity_poly.entity_id
_entity_poly.type
_entity_poly.pdbx_seq_one_letter_code
_entity_poly.pdbx_strand_id
1 'polypeptide(L)'
;MNNQVRAGYSETKASLKRAEADKEKAAEAVQSWLKRAELALQDENEDLAREALTMKSQQESRLEKLTRDVAEFEKVTDNLYNSMITYQKKIEEAKNEAQQFTSRAAAAKALKTVNEMSSGVGDSSAAMFGKMKDKIEAMEISAEVQAESLPAAENPQLESKFRALESDNVDDELDKMKRRLVKGKD
;
A
#
# COMPACT_ATOMS: atom_id res chain seq x y z
N MET A 1 -11.14 -4.67 12.33
CA MET A 1 -10.78 -5.49 11.15
C MET A 1 -9.63 -4.89 10.33
N ASN A 2 -9.66 -3.61 9.95
CA ASN A 2 -8.56 -2.97 9.17
C ASN A 2 -7.17 -3.06 9.87
N ASN A 3 -7.09 -2.79 11.18
CA ASN A 3 -5.83 -2.86 11.92
C ASN A 3 -5.21 -4.26 12.01
N GLN A 4 -6.03 -5.33 12.04
CA GLN A 4 -5.52 -6.71 12.13
C GLN A 4 -4.87 -7.15 10.82
N VAL A 5 -5.47 -6.80 9.67
CA VAL A 5 -4.89 -7.12 8.35
C VAL A 5 -3.60 -6.33 8.11
N ARG A 6 -3.56 -5.06 8.51
CA ARG A 6 -2.35 -4.23 8.42
C ARG A 6 -1.24 -4.73 9.35
N ALA A 7 -1.57 -5.11 10.59
CA ALA A 7 -0.62 -5.70 11.52
C ALA A 7 -0.06 -7.03 10.98
N GLY A 8 -0.94 -7.92 10.49
CA GLY A 8 -0.54 -9.18 9.87
C GLY A 8 0.37 -8.99 8.65
N TYR A 9 0.05 -8.03 7.76
CA TYR A 9 0.91 -7.69 6.62
C TYR A 9 2.29 -7.19 7.06
N SER A 10 2.34 -6.32 8.07
CA SER A 10 3.62 -5.80 8.58
C SER A 10 4.47 -6.91 9.19
N GLU A 11 3.84 -7.81 9.94
CA GLU A 11 4.52 -8.95 10.55
C GLU A 11 5.04 -9.93 9.50
N THR A 12 4.23 -10.32 8.51
CA THR A 12 4.66 -11.22 7.44
C THR A 12 5.79 -10.60 6.61
N LYS A 13 5.72 -9.30 6.33
CA LYS A 13 6.78 -8.56 5.62
C LYS A 13 8.08 -8.48 6.43
N ALA A 14 8.00 -8.34 7.75
CA ALA A 14 9.17 -8.39 8.62
C ALA A 14 9.79 -9.79 8.67
N SER A 15 8.95 -10.84 8.66
CA SER A 15 9.41 -12.23 8.57
C SER A 15 10.03 -12.55 7.22
N LEU A 16 9.46 -12.06 6.11
CA LEU A 16 10.04 -12.16 4.77
C LEU A 16 11.45 -11.57 4.74
N LYS A 17 11.64 -10.32 5.17
CA LYS A 17 12.96 -9.68 5.20
C LYS A 17 13.99 -10.44 6.02
N ARG A 18 13.58 -11.01 7.16
CA ARG A 18 14.46 -11.83 7.99
C ARG A 18 14.85 -13.12 7.27
N ALA A 19 13.90 -13.79 6.64
CA ALA A 19 14.14 -15.01 5.88
C ALA A 19 15.05 -14.76 4.66
N GLU A 20 14.88 -13.64 3.96
CA GLU A 20 15.77 -13.21 2.87
C GLU A 20 17.21 -12.99 3.35
N ALA A 21 17.39 -12.26 4.45
CA ALA A 21 18.72 -12.03 5.03
C ALA A 21 19.37 -13.33 5.50
N ASP A 22 18.60 -14.25 6.08
CA ASP A 22 19.11 -15.55 6.50
C ASP A 22 19.45 -16.45 5.31
N LYS A 23 18.67 -16.36 4.22
CA LYS A 23 18.93 -17.05 2.95
C LYS A 23 20.25 -16.58 2.34
N GLU A 24 20.48 -15.27 2.30
CA GLU A 24 21.73 -14.68 1.81
C GLU A 24 22.93 -15.17 2.62
N LYS A 25 22.86 -15.10 3.96
CA LYS A 25 23.91 -15.62 4.84
C LYS A 25 24.18 -17.12 4.63
N ALA A 26 23.13 -17.92 4.42
CA ALA A 26 23.29 -19.34 4.13
C ALA A 26 24.01 -19.56 2.78
N ALA A 27 23.66 -18.78 1.75
CA ALA A 27 24.32 -18.84 0.45
C ALA A 27 25.82 -18.44 0.53
N GLU A 28 26.14 -17.38 1.27
CA GLU A 28 27.53 -17.00 1.54
C GLU A 28 28.29 -18.10 2.29
N ALA A 29 27.66 -18.73 3.28
CA ALA A 29 28.25 -19.84 4.01
C ALA A 29 28.55 -21.05 3.12
N VAL A 30 27.64 -21.40 2.18
CA VAL A 30 27.88 -22.45 1.17
C VAL A 30 29.16 -22.16 0.38
N GLN A 31 29.31 -20.94 -0.12
CA GLN A 31 30.51 -20.53 -0.87
C GLN A 31 31.77 -20.54 -0.01
N SER A 32 31.67 -20.09 1.25
CA SER A 32 32.80 -20.11 2.18
C SER A 32 33.29 -21.53 2.46
N TRP A 33 32.38 -22.47 2.71
CA TRP A 33 32.72 -23.87 2.95
C TRP A 33 33.27 -24.57 1.70
N LEU A 34 32.76 -24.22 0.51
CA LEU A 34 33.35 -24.69 -0.75
C LEU A 34 34.81 -24.25 -0.88
N LYS A 35 35.10 -22.97 -0.68
CA LYS A 35 36.47 -22.43 -0.71
C LYS A 35 37.39 -23.08 0.32
N ARG A 36 36.87 -23.39 1.52
CA ARG A 36 37.62 -24.11 2.55
C ARG A 36 37.95 -25.55 2.13
N ALA A 37 37.00 -26.24 1.50
CA ALA A 37 37.23 -27.58 0.96
C ALA A 37 38.31 -27.57 -0.14
N GLU A 38 38.25 -26.60 -1.05
CA GLU A 38 39.26 -26.41 -2.10
C GLU A 38 40.66 -26.15 -1.52
N LEU A 39 40.77 -25.30 -0.49
CA LEU A 39 42.03 -25.03 0.19
C LEU A 39 42.58 -26.28 0.89
N ALA A 40 41.72 -27.05 1.57
CA ALA A 40 42.14 -28.29 2.22
C ALA A 40 42.66 -29.33 1.22
N LEU A 41 42.06 -29.41 0.02
CA LEU A 41 42.55 -30.28 -1.06
C LEU A 41 43.89 -29.80 -1.64
N GLN A 42 44.14 -28.49 -1.72
CA GLN A 42 45.43 -27.94 -2.14
C GLN A 42 46.56 -28.30 -1.17
N ASP A 43 46.24 -28.41 0.11
CA ASP A 43 47.15 -28.85 1.19
C ASP A 43 47.19 -30.40 1.35
N GLU A 44 46.62 -31.15 0.40
CA GLU A 44 46.53 -32.63 0.41
C GLU A 44 45.83 -33.21 1.66
N ASN A 45 44.99 -32.42 2.34
CA ASN A 45 44.24 -32.81 3.52
C ASN A 45 42.80 -33.20 3.18
N GLU A 46 42.63 -34.45 2.72
CA GLU A 46 41.32 -34.97 2.29
C GLU A 46 40.29 -35.05 3.42
N ASP A 47 40.70 -35.36 4.65
CA ASP A 47 39.79 -35.48 5.79
C ASP A 47 39.14 -34.12 6.11
N LEU A 48 39.95 -33.06 6.15
CA LEU A 48 39.46 -31.70 6.36
C LEU A 48 38.58 -31.23 5.20
N ALA A 49 38.90 -31.61 3.97
CA ALA A 49 38.06 -31.32 2.81
C ALA A 49 36.67 -31.99 2.91
N ARG A 50 36.62 -33.26 3.34
CA ARG A 50 35.35 -33.98 3.56
C ARG A 50 34.50 -33.33 4.65
N GLU A 51 35.12 -32.87 5.74
CA GLU A 51 34.41 -32.15 6.79
C GLU A 51 33.83 -30.82 6.27
N ALA A 52 34.62 -30.03 5.54
CA ALA A 52 34.16 -28.78 4.93
C ALA A 52 33.01 -29.00 3.94
N LEU A 53 33.07 -30.05 3.12
CA LEU A 53 31.98 -30.43 2.20
C LEU A 53 30.72 -30.89 2.96
N THR A 54 30.88 -31.58 4.09
CA THR A 54 29.75 -31.94 4.96
C THR A 54 29.04 -30.69 5.50
N MET A 55 29.82 -29.70 5.97
CA MET A 55 29.28 -28.42 6.44
C MET A 55 28.62 -27.63 5.31
N LYS A 56 29.21 -27.63 4.10
CA LYS A 56 28.60 -27.05 2.89
C LYS A 56 27.22 -27.66 2.62
N SER A 57 27.12 -29.00 2.60
CA SER A 57 25.87 -29.71 2.33
C SER A 57 24.76 -29.37 3.34
N GLN A 58 25.11 -29.18 4.61
CA GLN A 58 24.17 -28.71 5.64
C GLN A 58 23.67 -27.29 5.35
N GLN A 59 24.56 -26.38 4.93
CA GLN A 59 24.15 -25.01 4.55
C GLN A 59 23.33 -24.99 3.26
N GLU A 60 23.59 -25.88 2.30
CA GLU A 60 22.76 -26.04 1.09
C GLU A 60 21.34 -26.50 1.45
N SER A 61 21.22 -27.49 2.32
CA SER A 61 19.91 -27.95 2.81
C SER A 61 19.15 -26.83 3.52
N ARG A 62 19.86 -26.01 4.32
CA ARG A 62 19.30 -24.82 4.97
C ARG A 62 18.86 -23.76 3.95
N LEU A 63 19.68 -23.51 2.93
CA LEU A 63 19.41 -22.56 1.86
C LEU A 63 18.17 -22.95 1.06
N GLU A 64 18.01 -24.24 0.74
CA GLU A 64 16.81 -24.75 0.07
C GLU A 64 15.55 -24.54 0.90
N LYS A 65 15.62 -24.83 2.21
CA LYS A 65 14.50 -24.57 3.12
C LYS A 65 14.14 -23.08 3.15
N LEU A 66 15.13 -22.20 3.37
CA LEU A 66 14.91 -20.76 3.41
C LEU A 66 14.37 -20.22 2.08
N THR A 67 14.78 -20.80 0.95
CA THR A 67 14.25 -20.44 -0.37
C THR A 67 12.75 -20.76 -0.48
N ARG A 68 12.31 -21.91 0.03
CA ARG A 68 10.88 -22.26 0.09
C ARG A 68 10.12 -21.34 1.04
N ASP A 69 10.67 -21.08 2.22
CA ASP A 69 10.06 -20.21 3.22
C ASP A 69 9.87 -18.77 2.68
N VAL A 70 10.87 -18.22 1.98
CA VAL A 70 10.79 -16.90 1.33
C VAL A 70 9.65 -16.87 0.31
N ALA A 71 9.57 -17.86 -0.59
CA ALA A 71 8.51 -17.92 -1.60
C ALA A 71 7.11 -18.01 -0.98
N GLU A 72 6.97 -18.71 0.15
CA GLU A 72 5.71 -18.76 0.89
C GLU A 72 5.35 -17.40 1.51
N PHE A 73 6.31 -16.72 2.16
CA PHE A 73 6.08 -15.41 2.73
C PHE A 73 5.78 -14.33 1.68
N GLU A 74 6.40 -14.39 0.49
CA GLU A 74 6.07 -13.53 -0.65
C GLU A 74 4.60 -13.70 -1.03
N LYS A 75 4.16 -14.95 -1.25
CA LYS A 75 2.78 -15.26 -1.60
C LYS A 75 1.78 -14.77 -0.54
N VAL A 76 2.07 -14.98 0.74
CA VAL A 76 1.21 -14.52 1.83
C VAL A 76 1.15 -12.99 1.89
N THR A 77 2.31 -12.33 1.74
CA THR A 77 2.43 -10.88 1.75
C THR A 77 1.64 -10.24 0.61
N ASP A 78 1.71 -10.80 -0.60
CA ASP A 78 0.95 -10.33 -1.77
C ASP A 78 -0.56 -10.50 -1.58
N ASN A 79 -1.01 -11.64 -1.06
CA ASN A 79 -2.42 -11.88 -0.78
C ASN A 79 -2.98 -10.90 0.27
N LEU A 80 -2.22 -10.63 1.33
CA LEU A 80 -2.60 -9.65 2.36
C LEU A 80 -2.63 -8.23 1.80
N TYR A 81 -1.68 -7.88 0.94
CA TYR A 81 -1.65 -6.58 0.26
C TYR A 81 -2.87 -6.37 -0.64
N ASN A 82 -3.18 -7.35 -1.50
CA ASN A 82 -4.35 -7.28 -2.40
C ASN A 82 -5.67 -7.22 -1.62
N SER A 83 -5.75 -7.98 -0.52
CA SER A 83 -6.89 -7.92 0.40
C SER A 83 -7.02 -6.54 1.02
N MET A 84 -5.92 -5.94 1.48
CA MET A 84 -5.91 -4.59 2.05
C MET A 84 -6.42 -3.54 1.06
N ILE A 85 -5.97 -3.58 -0.20
CA ILE A 85 -6.45 -2.66 -1.25
C ILE A 85 -7.96 -2.85 -1.47
N THR A 86 -8.41 -4.10 -1.58
CA THR A 86 -9.84 -4.40 -1.80
C THR A 86 -10.69 -3.88 -0.65
N TYR A 87 -10.25 -4.07 0.60
CA TYR A 87 -10.96 -3.53 1.77
C TYR A 87 -10.95 -2.01 1.80
N GLN A 88 -9.83 -1.37 1.43
CA GLN A 88 -9.74 0.08 1.38
C GLN A 88 -10.76 0.65 0.38
N LYS A 89 -10.86 0.05 -0.82
CA LYS A 89 -11.87 0.44 -1.81
C LYS A 89 -13.30 0.27 -1.30
N LYS A 90 -13.62 -0.87 -0.66
CA LYS A 90 -14.95 -1.09 -0.05
C LYS A 90 -15.27 -0.09 1.05
N ILE A 91 -14.28 0.33 1.83
CA ILE A 91 -14.44 1.35 2.88
C ILE A 91 -14.77 2.71 2.24
N GLU A 92 -14.10 3.07 1.15
CA GLU A 92 -14.38 4.30 0.41
C GLU A 92 -15.78 4.29 -0.22
N GLU A 93 -16.17 3.18 -0.86
CA GLU A 93 -17.52 2.99 -1.39
C GLU A 93 -18.58 3.14 -0.29
N ALA A 94 -18.40 2.46 0.85
CA ALA A 94 -19.34 2.54 1.97
C ALA A 94 -19.40 3.94 2.60
N LYS A 95 -18.29 4.70 2.62
CA LYS A 95 -18.27 6.10 3.07
C LYS A 95 -19.09 6.99 2.14
N ASN A 96 -18.90 6.84 0.83
CA ASN A 96 -19.65 7.60 -0.17
C ASN A 96 -21.14 7.30 -0.09
N GLU A 97 -21.50 6.02 0.09
CA GLU A 97 -22.90 5.60 0.25
C GLU A 97 -23.51 6.16 1.54
N ALA A 98 -22.78 6.10 2.67
CA ALA A 98 -23.21 6.69 3.94
C ALA A 98 -23.44 8.20 3.83
N GLN A 99 -22.58 8.92 3.12
CA GLN A 99 -22.76 10.34 2.84
C GLN A 99 -24.01 10.59 1.99
N GLN A 100 -24.23 9.80 0.94
CA GLN A 100 -25.45 9.89 0.12
C GLN A 100 -26.73 9.67 0.94
N PHE A 101 -26.75 8.66 1.82
CA PHE A 101 -27.88 8.42 2.71
C PHE A 101 -28.12 9.58 3.69
N THR A 102 -27.05 10.18 4.21
CA THR A 102 -27.13 11.34 5.10
C THR A 102 -27.77 12.53 4.38
N SER A 103 -27.34 12.82 3.14
CA SER A 103 -27.93 13.88 2.31
C SER A 103 -29.40 13.61 1.98
N ARG A 104 -29.75 12.36 1.63
CA ARG A 104 -31.16 11.98 1.38
C ARG A 104 -32.03 12.11 2.63
N ALA A 105 -31.52 11.73 3.79
CA ALA A 105 -32.24 11.89 5.05
C ALA A 105 -32.47 13.36 5.40
N ALA A 106 -31.48 14.23 5.14
CA ALA A 106 -31.62 15.67 5.31
C ALA A 106 -32.71 16.24 4.37
N ALA A 107 -32.69 15.88 3.09
CA ALA A 107 -33.71 16.30 2.12
C ALA A 107 -35.12 15.81 2.48
N ALA A 108 -35.27 14.55 2.88
CA ALA A 108 -36.55 13.99 3.31
C ALA A 108 -37.10 14.69 4.57
N LYS A 109 -36.22 15.05 5.52
CA LYS A 109 -36.60 15.83 6.70
C LYS A 109 -37.07 17.23 6.33
N ALA A 110 -36.37 17.90 5.42
CA ALA A 110 -36.79 19.21 4.90
C ALA A 110 -38.18 19.14 4.24
N LEU A 111 -38.40 18.17 3.35
CA LEU A 111 -39.70 17.95 2.69
C LEU A 111 -40.83 17.65 3.67
N LYS A 112 -40.58 16.83 4.69
CA LYS A 112 -41.56 16.54 5.74
C LYS A 112 -41.96 17.81 6.49
N THR A 113 -40.99 18.63 6.89
CA THR A 113 -41.27 19.89 7.58
C THR A 113 -42.03 20.87 6.67
N VAL A 114 -41.74 20.94 5.37
CA VAL A 114 -42.53 21.74 4.41
C VAL A 114 -44.00 21.28 4.39
N ASN A 115 -44.24 19.97 4.31
CA ASN A 115 -45.59 19.41 4.29
C ASN A 115 -46.35 19.65 5.61
N GLU A 116 -45.69 19.53 6.76
CA GLU A 116 -46.28 19.83 8.08
C GLU A 116 -46.62 21.32 8.24
N MET A 117 -45.83 22.23 7.64
CA MET A 117 -46.16 23.66 7.62
C MET A 117 -47.30 23.99 6.66
N SER A 118 -47.43 23.27 5.55
CA SER A 118 -48.50 23.45 4.57
C SER A 118 -49.89 23.06 5.13
N SER A 119 -49.95 22.09 6.06
CA SER A 119 -51.19 21.68 6.72
C SER A 119 -51.58 22.53 7.93
N GLY A 120 -50.70 23.39 8.43
CA GLY A 120 -50.94 24.33 9.53
C GLY A 120 -51.29 25.73 9.04
N VAL A 121 -52.58 26.01 8.82
CA VAL A 121 -53.08 27.33 8.37
C VAL A 121 -52.90 28.40 9.46
N GLY A 122 -52.13 29.45 9.17
CA GLY A 122 -52.08 30.68 9.96
C GLY A 122 -50.99 31.69 9.52
N ASP A 123 -51.33 32.98 9.54
CA ASP A 123 -50.59 34.19 9.06
C ASP A 123 -49.16 34.40 9.64
N SER A 124 -48.69 33.49 10.50
CA SER A 124 -47.30 33.38 10.99
C SER A 124 -46.36 32.69 9.99
N SER A 125 -46.87 32.25 8.84
CA SER A 125 -46.19 31.37 7.89
C SER A 125 -45.01 32.04 7.18
N ALA A 126 -45.07 33.32 6.83
CA ALA A 126 -44.01 34.00 6.06
C ALA A 126 -42.66 34.12 6.82
N ALA A 127 -42.69 34.46 8.11
CA ALA A 127 -41.48 34.56 8.94
C ALA A 127 -40.87 33.18 9.27
N MET A 128 -41.71 32.14 9.33
CA MET A 128 -41.26 30.74 9.46
C MET A 128 -40.65 30.23 8.15
N PHE A 129 -41.20 30.63 6.99
CA PHE A 129 -40.67 30.31 5.66
C PHE A 129 -39.25 30.88 5.45
N GLY A 130 -39.00 32.12 5.86
CA GLY A 130 -37.66 32.73 5.76
C GLY A 130 -36.61 31.96 6.58
N LYS A 131 -36.91 31.70 7.86
CA LYS A 131 -36.01 30.91 8.74
C LYS A 131 -35.78 29.48 8.24
N MET A 132 -36.76 28.91 7.54
CA MET A 132 -36.63 27.57 6.97
C MET A 132 -35.85 27.57 5.65
N LYS A 133 -36.02 28.58 4.79
CA LYS A 133 -35.19 28.75 3.60
C LYS A 133 -33.71 28.84 4.00
N ASP A 134 -33.39 29.66 4.98
CA ASP A 134 -32.01 29.77 5.50
C ASP A 134 -31.49 28.46 6.08
N LYS A 135 -32.37 27.63 6.68
CA LYS A 135 -32.00 26.34 7.27
C LYS A 135 -31.84 25.23 6.22
N ILE A 136 -32.65 25.23 5.17
CA ILE A 136 -32.51 24.33 4.02
C ILE A 136 -31.26 24.70 3.23
N GLU A 137 -31.07 25.97 2.95
CA GLU A 137 -29.88 26.49 2.28
C GLU A 137 -28.63 26.18 3.10
N ALA A 138 -28.66 26.34 4.43
CA ALA A 138 -27.55 25.90 5.29
C ALA A 138 -27.34 24.37 5.30
N MET A 139 -28.40 23.56 5.18
CA MET A 139 -28.27 22.10 5.06
C MET A 139 -27.71 21.67 3.71
N GLU A 140 -28.18 22.28 2.61
CA GLU A 140 -27.70 22.08 1.24
C GLU A 140 -26.24 22.50 1.11
N ILE A 141 -25.89 23.70 1.60
CA ILE A 141 -24.51 24.18 1.66
C ILE A 141 -23.66 23.25 2.55
N SER A 142 -24.15 22.76 3.70
CA SER A 142 -23.36 21.81 4.50
C SER A 142 -23.16 20.47 3.81
N ALA A 143 -24.11 20.03 2.98
CA ALA A 143 -24.05 18.79 2.22
C ALA A 143 -23.11 18.93 1.02
N GLU A 144 -23.14 20.07 0.32
CA GLU A 144 -22.19 20.44 -0.74
C GLU A 144 -20.77 20.64 -0.17
N VAL A 145 -20.63 21.40 0.91
CA VAL A 145 -19.33 21.61 1.58
C VAL A 145 -18.78 20.31 2.16
N GLN A 146 -19.59 19.36 2.64
CA GLN A 146 -19.08 18.03 3.01
C GLN A 146 -18.73 17.17 1.79
N ALA A 147 -19.37 17.36 0.64
CA ALA A 147 -19.01 16.70 -0.60
C ALA A 147 -17.71 17.28 -1.20
N GLU A 148 -17.47 18.58 -1.00
CA GLU A 148 -16.32 19.32 -1.53
C GLU A 148 -15.13 19.39 -0.55
N SER A 149 -15.36 19.21 0.76
CA SER A 149 -14.34 19.24 1.82
C SER A 149 -13.79 17.85 2.20
N LEU A 150 -14.18 16.79 1.48
CA LEU A 150 -13.33 15.60 1.47
C LEU A 150 -12.03 16.03 0.78
N PRO A 151 -10.87 16.02 1.47
CA PRO A 151 -9.64 16.05 0.72
C PRO A 151 -9.78 14.89 -0.26
N ALA A 152 -9.61 15.17 -1.56
CA ALA A 152 -9.20 14.11 -2.47
C ALA A 152 -8.16 13.35 -1.68
N ALA A 153 -8.43 12.08 -1.37
CA ALA A 153 -7.44 11.26 -0.71
C ALA A 153 -6.28 11.28 -1.69
N GLU A 154 -5.32 12.19 -1.45
CA GLU A 154 -4.07 12.26 -2.17
C GLU A 154 -3.50 10.90 -1.89
N ASN A 155 -3.73 10.00 -2.83
CA ASN A 155 -3.30 8.64 -2.72
C ASN A 155 -1.78 8.79 -2.76
N PRO A 156 -1.08 8.66 -1.62
CA PRO A 156 0.32 9.07 -1.56
C PRO A 156 1.16 8.17 -2.47
N GLN A 157 0.64 6.99 -2.82
CA GLN A 157 1.20 6.12 -3.84
C GLN A 157 0.89 6.58 -5.27
N LEU A 158 -0.26 7.21 -5.54
CA LEU A 158 -0.56 7.79 -6.85
C LEU A 158 0.29 9.04 -7.08
N GLU A 159 0.39 9.92 -6.09
CA GLU A 159 1.29 11.08 -6.10
C GLU A 159 2.77 10.66 -6.12
N SER A 160 3.16 9.60 -5.39
CA SER A 160 4.51 9.03 -5.49
C SER A 160 4.77 8.36 -6.84
N LYS A 161 3.76 7.81 -7.51
CA LYS A 161 3.87 7.23 -8.86
C LYS A 161 3.93 8.34 -9.92
N PHE A 162 3.17 9.42 -9.76
CA PHE A 162 3.27 10.59 -10.63
C PHE A 162 4.57 11.35 -10.40
N ARG A 163 5.03 11.52 -9.17
CA ARG A 163 6.37 12.07 -8.87
C ARG A 163 7.51 11.20 -9.41
N ALA A 164 7.38 9.87 -9.33
CA ALA A 164 8.35 8.97 -9.95
C ALA A 164 8.35 9.09 -11.49
N LEU A 165 7.17 9.30 -12.10
CA LEU A 165 7.03 9.57 -13.54
C LEU A 165 7.49 10.98 -13.95
N GLU A 166 7.34 11.98 -13.07
CA GLU A 166 7.84 13.35 -13.27
C GLU A 166 9.36 13.45 -13.04
N SER A 167 9.93 12.61 -12.18
CA SER A 167 11.37 12.57 -11.91
C SER A 167 12.17 11.78 -12.95
N ASP A 168 11.52 10.94 -13.76
CA ASP A 168 12.22 9.99 -14.64
C ASP A 168 12.53 10.51 -16.05
N ASN A 169 12.26 11.77 -16.43
CA ASN A 169 12.31 12.07 -17.87
C ASN A 169 12.74 13.45 -18.39
N VAL A 170 13.66 14.18 -17.76
CA VAL A 170 14.29 15.30 -18.49
C VAL A 170 15.80 15.36 -18.33
N ASP A 171 16.33 15.37 -17.10
CA ASP A 171 17.78 15.59 -16.92
C ASP A 171 18.62 14.32 -17.16
N ASP A 172 18.10 13.14 -16.83
CA ASP A 172 18.82 11.86 -17.01
C ASP A 172 18.85 11.38 -18.47
N GLU A 173 17.81 11.68 -19.26
CA GLU A 173 17.85 11.50 -20.72
C GLU A 173 18.76 12.52 -21.40
N LEU A 174 18.77 13.78 -20.94
CA LEU A 174 19.66 14.83 -21.46
C LEU A 174 21.14 14.51 -21.19
N ASP A 175 21.46 13.97 -20.01
CA ASP A 175 22.82 13.56 -19.66
C ASP A 175 23.25 12.27 -20.37
N LYS A 176 22.35 11.31 -20.57
CA LYS A 176 22.62 10.16 -21.45
C LYS A 176 22.85 10.61 -22.90
N MET A 177 22.14 11.63 -23.39
CA MET A 177 22.32 12.17 -24.73
C MET A 177 23.65 12.94 -24.88
N LYS A 178 24.02 13.77 -23.89
CA LYS A 178 25.32 14.47 -23.86
C LYS A 178 26.51 13.50 -23.78
N ARG A 179 26.43 12.47 -22.92
CA ARG A 179 27.50 11.45 -22.79
C ARG A 179 27.66 10.60 -24.04
N ARG A 180 26.58 10.36 -24.78
CA ARG A 180 26.60 9.61 -26.03
C ARG A 180 27.10 10.44 -27.22
N LEU A 181 26.94 11.76 -27.19
CA LEU A 181 27.48 12.67 -28.22
C LEU A 181 28.98 12.97 -28.06
N VAL A 182 29.51 12.94 -26.83
CA VAL A 182 30.95 13.17 -26.57
C VAL A 182 31.80 11.93 -26.87
N LYS A 183 31.25 10.71 -26.80
CA LYS A 183 31.96 9.45 -27.07
C LYS A 183 31.99 8.99 -28.54
N GLY A 184 31.41 9.77 -29.45
CA GLY A 184 31.28 9.41 -30.87
C GLY A 184 31.97 10.38 -31.83
N LYS A 185 32.94 11.18 -31.37
CA LYS A 185 33.64 12.15 -32.22
C LYS A 185 35.16 12.21 -32.01
N ASP A 186 35.73 11.09 -31.56
CA ASP A 186 37.13 10.73 -31.82
C ASP A 186 37.13 9.56 -32.81
#